data_AF-A0A6L7WQC8-F1
#
_entry.id   AF-A0A6L7WQC8-F1
#
_cell.length_a   1.000
_cell.length_b   1.000
_cell.length_c   1.000
_cell.angle_alpha   90.00
_cell.angle_beta   90.00
_cell.angle_gamma   90.00
#
_symmetry.space_group_name_H-M   'P 1'
#
loop_
_entity.id
_entity.type
_entity.pdbx_description
1 polymer ?
#
loop_
_entity_poly.entity_id
_entity_poly.type
_entity_poly.pdbx_seq_one_letter_code
_entity_poly.pdbx_strand_id
1 'polypeptide(L)'
;LGVHQINRRFAAACEAAGLEGRRTLHSGRVGLVVELAARGASTRDLQRAGGWKGAATVARYTARVSSGDGPVSRFMRRLPAGKPDN
;
A
#
# COMPACT_ATOMS: atom_id res chain seq x y z
N LEU A 1 4.16 25.54 10.27
CA LEU A 1 2.82 24.91 10.47
C LEU A 1 2.94 23.79 11.49
N GLY A 2 2.08 23.74 12.51
CA GLY A 2 2.09 22.64 13.49
C GLY A 2 1.50 21.35 12.90
N VAL A 3 1.95 20.18 13.39
CA VAL A 3 1.52 18.85 12.88
C VAL A 3 0.00 18.65 12.89
N HIS A 4 -0.69 19.20 13.89
CA HIS A 4 -2.16 19.16 13.98
C HIS A 4 -2.83 19.98 12.87
N GLN A 5 -2.25 21.11 12.49
CA GLN A 5 -2.77 21.95 11.42
C GLN A 5 -2.58 21.28 10.06
N ILE A 6 -1.45 20.61 9.85
CA ILE A 6 -1.19 19.85 8.61
C ILE A 6 -2.17 18.67 8.51
N ASN A 7 -2.36 17.90 9.58
CA ASN A 7 -3.34 16.79 9.59
C ASN A 7 -4.77 17.27 9.32
N ARG A 8 -5.17 18.42 9.88
CA ARG A 8 -6.50 19.01 9.63
C ARG A 8 -6.69 19.39 8.16
N ARG A 9 -5.69 20.04 7.56
CA ARG A 9 -5.72 20.42 6.14
C ARG A 9 -5.75 19.18 5.23
N PHE A 10 -4.99 18.14 5.59
CA PHE A 10 -5.01 16.87 4.87
C PHE A 10 -6.38 16.20 4.94
N ALA A 11 -7.00 16.13 6.12
CA ALA A 11 -8.34 15.57 6.29
C ALA A 11 -9.37 16.34 5.45
N ALA A 12 -9.37 17.68 5.50
CA ALA A 12 -10.25 18.51 4.69
C ALA A 12 -10.06 18.29 3.19
N ALA A 13 -8.81 18.10 2.73
CA ALA A 13 -8.53 17.77 1.33
C ALA A 13 -9.07 16.39 0.93
N CYS A 14 -8.98 15.39 1.82
CA CYS A 14 -9.58 14.08 1.61
C CYS A 14 -11.11 14.16 1.52
N GLU A 15 -11.75 14.91 2.41
CA GLU A 15 -13.20 15.13 2.41
C GLU A 15 -13.65 15.84 1.12
N ALA A 16 -12.94 16.88 0.70
CA ALA A 16 -13.22 17.59 -0.56
C ALA A 16 -13.06 16.69 -1.80
N ALA A 17 -12.21 15.66 -1.73
CA ALA A 17 -12.05 14.65 -2.76
C ALA A 17 -13.08 13.50 -2.68
N GLY A 18 -14.03 13.56 -1.74
CA GLY A 18 -15.04 12.52 -1.54
C GLY A 18 -14.51 11.23 -0.91
N LEU A 19 -13.35 11.27 -0.23
CA LEU A 19 -12.79 10.09 0.42
C LEU A 19 -13.46 9.85 1.77
N GLU A 20 -14.14 8.71 1.89
CA GLU A 20 -14.78 8.32 3.15
C GLU A 20 -13.77 7.83 4.21
N GLY A 21 -14.17 8.03 5.47
CA GLY A 21 -13.47 7.55 6.67
C GLY A 21 -12.38 8.50 7.19
N ARG A 22 -11.89 8.20 8.39
CA ARG A 22 -10.84 9.01 9.04
C ARG A 22 -9.50 8.86 8.31
N ARG A 23 -9.04 9.95 7.68
CA ARG A 23 -7.72 10.01 7.00
C ARG A 23 -6.76 10.93 7.75
N THR A 24 -5.52 10.49 7.87
CA THR A 24 -4.42 11.25 8.48
C THR A 24 -3.21 11.23 7.57
N LEU A 25 -2.21 12.05 7.86
CA LEU A 25 -0.93 12.00 7.15
C LEU A 25 -0.28 10.61 7.20
N HIS A 26 -0.49 9.85 8.28
CA HIS A 26 -0.03 8.46 8.36
C HIS A 26 -0.71 7.59 7.29
N SER A 27 -2.00 7.80 7.04
CA SER A 27 -2.74 7.12 5.96
C SER A 27 -2.13 7.46 4.60
N GLY A 28 -1.82 8.74 4.34
CA GLY A 28 -1.16 9.17 3.09
C GLY A 28 0.20 8.51 2.90
N ARG A 29 1.01 8.46 3.97
CA ARG A 29 2.33 7.80 3.95
C ARG A 29 2.22 6.30 3.67
N VAL A 30 1.24 5.61 4.25
CA VAL A 30 1.00 4.19 3.97
C VAL A 30 0.56 4.00 2.51
N GLY A 31 -0.32 4.86 1.99
CA GLY A 31 -0.77 4.82 0.60
C GLY A 31 0.39 4.95 -0.41
N LEU A 32 1.31 5.88 -0.17
CA LEU A 32 2.53 6.05 -0.98
C LEU A 32 3.35 4.76 -1.04
N VAL A 33 3.59 4.13 0.10
CA VAL A 33 4.39 2.90 0.18
C VAL A 33 3.68 1.74 -0.52
N VAL A 34 2.36 1.63 -0.36
CA VAL A 34 1.54 0.63 -1.04
C VAL A 34 1.66 0.78 -2.57
N GLU A 35 1.60 2.01 -3.08
CA GLU A 35 1.75 2.30 -4.52
C GLU A 35 3.16 1.96 -5.02
N LEU A 36 4.21 2.34 -4.27
CA LEU A 36 5.59 1.98 -4.61
C LEU A 36 5.80 0.47 -4.62
N ALA A 37 5.22 -0.24 -3.64
CA ALA A 37 5.29 -1.69 -3.58
C ALA A 37 4.58 -2.34 -4.78
N ALA A 38 3.43 -1.79 -5.21
CA ALA A 38 2.71 -2.26 -6.38
C ALA A 38 3.52 -2.07 -7.68
N ARG A 39 4.40 -1.07 -7.71
CA ARG A 39 5.37 -0.82 -8.80
C ARG A 39 6.65 -1.65 -8.70
N GLY A 40 6.75 -2.54 -7.70
CA GLY A 40 7.92 -3.41 -7.53
C GLY A 40 9.12 -2.74 -6.84
N ALA A 41 8.93 -1.64 -6.10
CA ALA A 41 9.99 -1.02 -5.34
C ALA A 41 10.59 -1.98 -4.29
N SER A 42 11.89 -1.88 -4.06
CA SER A 42 12.58 -2.74 -3.09
C SER A 42 12.18 -2.40 -1.65
N THR A 43 12.31 -3.37 -0.73
CA THR A 43 12.06 -3.13 0.71
C THR A 43 12.84 -1.94 1.25
N ARG A 44 14.09 -1.73 0.79
CA ARG A 44 14.92 -0.61 1.24
C ARG A 44 14.37 0.74 0.79
N ASP A 45 13.84 0.82 -0.43
CA ASP A 45 13.24 2.05 -0.94
C ASP A 45 11.93 2.36 -0.22
N LEU A 46 11.14 1.32 0.08
CA LEU A 46 9.93 1.45 0.88
C LEU A 46 10.23 1.91 2.32
N GLN A 47 11.30 1.42 2.92
CA GLN A 47 11.77 1.87 4.24
C GLN A 47 12.17 3.35 4.22
N ARG A 48 12.88 3.80 3.17
CA ARG A 48 13.28 5.19 3.00
C ARG A 48 12.08 6.11 2.78
N ALA A 49 11.20 5.76 1.84
CA ALA A 49 10.00 6.54 1.51
C ALA A 49 9.02 6.61 2.69
N GLY A 50 8.86 5.50 3.41
CA GLY A 50 8.02 5.43 4.59
C GLY A 50 8.69 5.94 5.87
N GLY A 51 10.00 6.20 5.89
CA GLY A 51 10.73 6.57 7.11
C GLY A 51 10.72 5.49 8.20
N TRP A 52 10.69 4.20 7.82
CA TRP A 52 10.70 3.09 8.77
C TRP A 52 12.06 2.41 8.84
N LYS A 53 12.51 2.13 10.06
CA LYS A 53 13.79 1.47 10.29
C LYS A 53 13.75 -0.03 10.04
N GLY A 54 12.59 -0.67 10.22
CA GLY A 54 12.44 -2.13 10.16
C GLY A 54 11.63 -2.61 8.97
N ALA A 55 12.09 -3.71 8.35
CA ALA A 55 11.39 -4.36 7.24
C ALA A 55 10.02 -4.94 7.65
N ALA A 56 9.85 -5.34 8.91
CA ALA A 56 8.60 -5.88 9.43
C ALA A 56 7.43 -4.87 9.29
N THR A 57 7.69 -3.59 9.51
CA THR A 57 6.67 -2.53 9.36
C THR A 57 6.26 -2.36 7.90
N VAL A 58 7.22 -2.41 6.96
CA VAL A 58 6.93 -2.39 5.52
C VAL A 58 6.06 -3.58 5.14
N ALA A 59 6.50 -4.79 5.51
CA ALA A 59 5.79 -6.03 5.21
C ALA A 59 4.33 -6.00 5.70
N ARG A 60 4.09 -5.47 6.90
CA ARG A 60 2.73 -5.32 7.45
C ARG A 60 1.83 -4.46 6.56
N TYR A 61 2.34 -3.35 6.03
CA TYR A 61 1.56 -2.43 5.20
C TYR A 61 1.42 -2.90 3.75
N THR A 62 2.39 -3.66 3.23
CA THR A 62 2.40 -4.10 1.83
C THR A 62 1.91 -5.54 1.62
N ALA A 63 1.62 -6.30 2.69
CA ALA A 63 1.19 -7.70 2.62
C ALA A 63 0.00 -7.95 1.66
N ARG A 64 -0.93 -6.99 1.56
CA ARG A 64 -2.09 -7.10 0.67
C ARG A 64 -1.76 -6.81 -0.80
N VAL A 65 -0.75 -5.98 -1.06
CA VAL A 65 -0.30 -5.64 -2.42
C VAL A 65 0.32 -6.86 -3.09
N SER A 66 1.09 -7.64 -2.34
CA SER A 66 1.73 -8.87 -2.82
C SER A 66 0.77 -10.05 -2.99
N SER A 67 -0.45 -9.99 -2.44
CA SER A 67 -1.40 -11.11 -2.48
C SER A 67 -1.96 -11.36 -3.90
N GLY A 68 -2.10 -10.32 -4.72
CA GLY A 68 -2.61 -10.43 -6.08
C GLY A 68 -1.55 -10.72 -7.15
N ASP A 69 -0.26 -10.47 -6.86
CA ASP A 69 0.80 -10.50 -7.87
C ASP A 69 2.03 -11.32 -7.45
N GLY A 70 1.85 -12.18 -6.45
CA GLY A 70 2.85 -13.14 -6.02
C GLY A 70 3.16 -14.19 -7.11
N PRO A 71 4.30 -14.90 -6.99
CA PRO A 71 4.69 -15.93 -7.95
C PRO A 71 3.60 -16.98 -8.19
N VAL A 72 2.88 -17.37 -7.13
CA VAL A 72 1.75 -18.32 -7.20
C VAL A 72 0.57 -17.71 -7.96
N SER A 73 0.16 -16.47 -7.67
CA SER A 73 -0.92 -15.81 -8.40
C SER A 73 -0.58 -15.62 -9.89
N ARG A 74 0.68 -15.30 -10.21
CA ARG A 74 1.19 -15.26 -11.59
C ARG A 74 1.18 -16.63 -12.26
N PHE A 75 1.55 -17.68 -11.55
CA PHE A 75 1.47 -19.05 -12.03
C PHE A 75 0.02 -19.48 -12.30
N MET A 76 -0.89 -19.23 -11.36
CA MET A 76 -2.31 -19.56 -11.49
C MET A 76 -2.98 -18.82 -12.65
N ARG A 77 -2.61 -17.55 -12.92
CA ARG A 77 -3.07 -16.83 -14.13
C ARG A 77 -2.55 -17.39 -15.45
N ARG A 78 -1.46 -18.16 -15.43
CA ARG A 78 -0.90 -18.82 -16.62
C ARG A 78 -1.52 -20.19 -16.88
N LEU A 79 -2.28 -20.74 -15.93
CA LEU A 79 -3.00 -21.98 -16.16
C LEU A 79 -4.21 -21.70 -17.06
N PRO A 80 -4.46 -22.52 -18.10
CA PRO A 80 -5.68 -22.41 -18.89
C PRO A 80 -6.90 -22.63 -17.96
N ALA A 81 -7.91 -21.78 -18.11
CA ALA A 81 -9.16 -21.91 -17.37
C ALA A 81 -9.84 -23.23 -17.80
N GLY A 82 -9.79 -24.23 -16.93
CA GLY A 82 -10.38 -25.54 -17.16
C GLY A 82 -9.35 -26.65 -17.18
N LYS A 83 -9.04 -27.19 -16.00
CA LYS A 83 -8.80 -28.63 -15.89
C LYS A 83 -10.04 -29.19 -15.20
N PRO A 84 -10.83 -30.07 -15.85
CA PRO A 84 -11.99 -30.66 -15.21
C PRO A 84 -11.54 -31.45 -13.98
N ASP A 85 -12.34 -31.32 -12.92
CA ASP A 85 -12.16 -32.01 -11.65
C ASP A 85 -12.02 -33.52 -11.90
N ASN A 86 -11.05 -34.13 -11.21
CA ASN A 86 -10.71 -35.55 -11.34
C ASN A 86 -11.54 -36.40 -10.37
#